data_AF-A0A0N9WEI4-F1
#
_entry.id   AF-A0A0N9WEI4-F1
#
_cell.length_a   1.000
_cell.length_b   1.000
_cell.length_c   1.000
_cell.angle_alpha   90.00
_cell.angle_beta   90.00
_cell.angle_gamma   90.00
#
_symmetry.space_group_name_H-M   'P 1'
#
loop_
_entity.id
_entity.type
_entity.pdbx_description
1 polymer ?
#
loop_
_entity_poly.entity_id
_entity_poly.type
_entity_poly.pdbx_seq_one_letter_code
_entity_poly.pdbx_strand_id
1 'polypeptide(L)'
;MDYPKSVPSAGLVNGKFVDENPLMGTPGSLIPARWGNSVTDEVLNVIDEAGLNPNEADSTQLIQAIRRINQAGSENHAQDNGAANIYTVAYLPALSTLVDGMVLRFKAKTANTGASTFSPNDLSAKPIVGLALSALQAGEIVANGMCSVVWSATLDKWVLLSCTGGEQRPLPPVSVLPDSVPQPSNWQVYLQRLCPTLQG
;
A
#
# COMPACT_ATOMS: atom_id res chain seq x y z
N MET A 1 -20.32 14.55 -13.48
CA MET A 1 -21.56 14.85 -14.27
C MET A 1 -21.36 15.96 -15.32
N ASP A 2 -22.16 16.01 -16.40
CA ASP A 2 -22.18 17.09 -17.43
C ASP A 2 -23.52 17.87 -17.38
N TYR A 3 -23.62 19.03 -18.04
CA TYR A 3 -24.84 19.84 -18.15
C TYR A 3 -25.96 19.11 -18.91
N PRO A 4 -27.24 19.41 -18.65
CA PRO A 4 -28.40 18.72 -19.24
C PRO A 4 -28.68 19.16 -20.69
N LYS A 5 -27.70 18.98 -21.59
CA LYS A 5 -27.75 19.38 -23.01
C LYS A 5 -28.88 18.69 -23.79
N SER A 6 -29.35 17.54 -23.29
CA SER A 6 -30.47 16.78 -23.87
C SER A 6 -31.86 17.33 -23.48
N VAL A 7 -31.93 18.35 -22.62
CA VAL A 7 -33.18 19.02 -22.24
C VAL A 7 -33.23 20.36 -22.98
N PRO A 8 -33.95 20.47 -24.13
CA PRO A 8 -33.94 21.70 -24.94
C PRO A 8 -34.46 22.92 -24.18
N SER A 9 -35.37 22.70 -23.21
CA SER A 9 -35.93 23.75 -22.35
C SER A 9 -35.03 24.16 -21.19
N ALA A 10 -33.83 23.58 -21.05
CA ALA A 10 -32.89 23.96 -19.99
C ALA A 10 -32.28 25.35 -20.20
N GLY A 11 -32.43 25.96 -21.38
CA GLY A 11 -31.99 27.34 -21.64
C GLY A 11 -30.48 27.53 -21.49
N LEU A 12 -29.68 26.51 -21.85
CA LEU A 12 -28.22 26.57 -21.75
C LEU A 12 -27.64 27.48 -22.85
N VAL A 13 -26.65 28.28 -22.50
CA VAL A 13 -25.87 29.07 -23.47
C VAL A 13 -24.47 28.48 -23.54
N ASN A 14 -24.00 28.14 -24.74
CA ASN A 14 -22.73 27.43 -24.95
C ASN A 14 -22.59 26.16 -24.09
N GLY A 15 -23.72 25.48 -23.82
CA GLY A 15 -23.74 24.25 -23.04
C GLY A 15 -23.58 24.44 -21.53
N LYS A 16 -23.73 25.65 -20.99
CA LYS A 16 -23.68 25.96 -19.55
C LYS A 16 -24.95 26.67 -19.07
N PHE A 17 -25.21 26.57 -17.77
CA PHE A 17 -26.25 27.37 -17.12
C PHE A 17 -25.89 28.86 -17.16
N VAL A 18 -26.89 29.70 -17.37
CA VAL A 18 -26.81 31.17 -17.33
C VAL A 18 -27.93 31.74 -16.46
N ASP A 19 -27.66 32.87 -15.82
CA ASP A 19 -28.66 33.60 -15.04
C ASP A 19 -29.67 34.30 -15.95
N GLU A 20 -30.82 34.64 -15.39
CA GLU A 20 -31.78 35.51 -16.06
C GLU A 20 -31.18 36.90 -16.28
N ASN A 21 -31.44 37.49 -17.44
CA ASN A 21 -31.14 38.90 -17.71
C ASN A 21 -32.42 39.66 -18.05
N PRO A 22 -33.04 40.34 -17.06
CA PRO A 22 -34.27 41.09 -17.26
C PRO A 22 -34.13 42.27 -18.22
N LEU A 23 -32.93 42.88 -18.32
CA LEU A 23 -32.68 44.03 -19.20
C LEU A 23 -32.65 43.63 -20.68
N MET A 24 -32.25 42.39 -20.97
CA MET A 24 -32.22 41.82 -22.32
C MET A 24 -33.41 40.91 -22.62
N GLY A 25 -34.31 40.71 -21.66
CA GLY A 25 -35.48 39.83 -21.80
C GLY A 25 -35.12 38.35 -22.00
N THR A 26 -33.93 37.91 -21.58
CA THR A 26 -33.50 36.51 -21.74
C THR A 26 -33.75 35.73 -20.44
N PRO A 27 -34.59 34.68 -20.46
CA PRO A 27 -34.80 33.81 -19.32
C PRO A 27 -33.51 33.11 -18.88
N GLY A 28 -33.37 32.86 -17.58
CA GLY A 28 -32.28 32.05 -17.04
C GLY A 28 -32.43 30.58 -17.39
N SER A 29 -31.34 29.83 -17.25
CA SER A 29 -31.35 28.40 -17.46
C SER A 29 -32.14 27.68 -16.38
N LEU A 30 -32.91 26.68 -16.81
CA LEU A 30 -33.65 25.80 -15.90
C LEU A 30 -32.75 24.64 -15.48
N ILE A 31 -32.66 24.37 -14.18
CA ILE A 31 -31.98 23.20 -13.62
C ILE A 31 -33.00 22.06 -13.47
N PRO A 32 -32.96 21.02 -14.32
CA PRO A 32 -33.94 19.94 -14.25
C PRO A 32 -33.72 19.11 -12.97
N ALA A 33 -34.82 18.68 -12.33
CA ALA A 33 -34.74 17.86 -11.12
C ALA A 33 -33.88 16.60 -11.30
N ARG A 34 -33.95 15.96 -12.46
CA ARG A 34 -33.07 14.82 -12.80
C ARG A 34 -31.59 15.18 -12.67
N TRP A 35 -31.20 16.35 -13.15
CA TRP A 35 -29.81 16.80 -13.08
C TRP A 35 -29.41 17.14 -11.66
N GLY A 36 -30.25 17.89 -10.94
CA GLY A 36 -30.03 18.25 -9.53
C GLY A 36 -29.87 17.02 -8.64
N ASN A 37 -30.79 16.06 -8.75
CA ASN A 37 -30.71 14.79 -8.02
C ASN A 37 -29.45 14.01 -8.37
N SER A 38 -29.07 13.93 -9.66
CA SER A 38 -27.86 13.19 -10.06
C SER A 38 -26.58 13.76 -9.45
N VAL A 39 -26.49 15.09 -9.33
CA VAL A 39 -25.33 15.74 -8.68
C VAL A 39 -25.34 15.47 -7.17
N THR A 40 -26.51 15.53 -6.53
CA THR A 40 -26.65 15.20 -5.11
C THR A 40 -26.32 13.74 -4.83
N ASP A 41 -26.83 12.80 -5.63
CA ASP A 41 -26.57 11.37 -5.51
C ASP A 41 -25.07 11.06 -5.70
N GLU A 42 -24.37 11.73 -6.62
CA GLU A 42 -22.91 11.56 -6.80
C GLU A 42 -22.14 11.94 -5.52
N VAL A 43 -22.54 13.03 -4.84
CA VAL A 43 -21.94 13.44 -3.56
C VAL A 43 -22.31 12.47 -2.43
N LEU A 44 -23.57 12.03 -2.36
CA LEU A 44 -24.04 11.07 -1.36
C LEU A 44 -23.32 9.72 -1.49
N ASN A 45 -23.08 9.24 -2.70
CA ASN A 45 -22.32 8.00 -2.94
C ASN A 45 -20.89 8.08 -2.38
N VAL A 46 -20.21 9.22 -2.53
CA VAL A 46 -18.85 9.41 -1.96
C VAL A 46 -18.89 9.42 -0.43
N ILE A 47 -19.92 10.02 0.17
CA ILE A 47 -20.12 10.06 1.63
C ILE A 47 -20.39 8.65 2.17
N ASP A 48 -21.25 7.88 1.50
CA ASP A 48 -21.57 6.50 1.85
C ASP A 48 -20.36 5.57 1.73
N GLU A 49 -19.59 5.69 0.63
CA GLU A 49 -18.35 4.93 0.43
C GLU A 49 -17.30 5.23 1.52
N ALA A 50 -17.28 6.45 2.05
CA ALA A 50 -16.44 6.82 3.19
C ALA A 50 -16.98 6.36 4.55
N GLY A 51 -18.06 5.57 4.58
CA GLY A 51 -18.71 5.06 5.79
C GLY A 51 -19.30 6.16 6.67
N LEU A 52 -19.76 7.26 6.05
CA LEU A 52 -20.45 8.35 6.72
C LEU A 52 -21.95 8.25 6.42
N ASN A 53 -22.80 8.52 7.40
CA ASN A 53 -24.23 8.63 7.16
C ASN A 53 -24.56 10.04 6.66
N PRO A 54 -25.14 10.22 5.46
CA PRO A 54 -25.49 11.54 4.96
C PRO A 54 -26.41 12.33 5.89
N ASN A 55 -26.14 13.62 6.01
CA ASN A 55 -26.84 14.55 6.88
C ASN A 55 -26.88 15.93 6.22
N GLU A 56 -28.07 16.35 5.80
CA GLU A 56 -28.28 17.65 5.14
C GLU A 56 -27.87 18.86 6.00
N ALA A 57 -27.79 18.70 7.33
CA ALA A 57 -27.32 19.75 8.23
C ALA A 57 -25.78 19.90 8.28
N ASP A 58 -25.02 18.98 7.67
CA ASP A 58 -23.55 19.00 7.68
C ASP A 58 -22.99 19.21 6.25
N SER A 59 -22.59 20.45 5.96
CA SER A 59 -21.95 20.80 4.69
C SER A 59 -20.46 20.40 4.58
N THR A 60 -19.91 19.73 5.61
CA THR A 60 -18.52 19.29 5.63
C THR A 60 -18.35 17.80 5.29
N GLN A 61 -19.44 17.06 5.05
CA GLN A 61 -19.37 15.62 4.82
C GLN A 61 -18.55 15.23 3.60
N LEU A 62 -18.57 16.00 2.50
CA LEU A 62 -17.74 15.70 1.33
C LEU A 62 -16.24 15.81 1.65
N ILE A 63 -15.81 16.84 2.40
CA ILE A 63 -14.41 16.96 2.79
C ILE A 63 -14.01 15.90 3.82
N GLN A 64 -14.93 15.54 4.73
CA GLN A 64 -14.72 14.42 5.65
C GLN A 64 -14.59 13.09 4.89
N ALA A 65 -15.42 12.86 3.87
CA ALA A 65 -15.38 11.68 3.02
C ALA A 65 -14.06 11.58 2.26
N ILE A 66 -13.63 12.66 1.59
CA ILE A 66 -12.33 12.72 0.90
C ILE A 66 -11.19 12.45 1.89
N ARG A 67 -11.21 13.05 3.09
CA ARG A 67 -10.20 12.78 4.11
C ARG A 67 -10.22 11.33 4.57
N ARG A 68 -11.39 10.74 4.80
CA ARG A 68 -11.53 9.33 5.19
C ARG A 68 -11.10 8.38 4.09
N ILE A 69 -11.42 8.64 2.83
CA ILE A 69 -10.95 7.82 1.70
C ILE A 69 -9.41 7.87 1.62
N ASN A 70 -8.80 9.03 1.89
CA ASN A 70 -7.34 9.17 1.93
C ASN A 70 -6.70 8.62 3.23
N GLN A 71 -7.38 8.66 4.38
CA GLN A 71 -6.87 8.24 5.70
C GLN A 71 -7.25 6.80 6.08
N ALA A 72 -8.31 6.22 5.52
CA ALA A 72 -8.53 4.77 5.48
C ALA A 72 -7.45 4.07 4.63
N GLY A 73 -6.74 4.85 3.80
CA GLY A 73 -5.40 4.54 3.32
C GLY A 73 -4.31 4.45 4.40
N SER A 74 -4.67 4.44 5.70
CA SER A 74 -3.72 4.23 6.80
C SER A 74 -3.00 2.88 6.70
N GLU A 75 -3.46 1.91 5.89
CA GLU A 75 -2.66 1.07 4.98
C GLU A 75 -3.64 0.56 3.90
N ASN A 76 -3.54 1.01 2.63
CA ASN A 76 -4.22 0.38 1.49
C ASN A 76 -3.68 -1.05 1.34
N HIS A 77 -4.15 -1.93 2.22
CA HIS A 77 -3.87 -3.33 2.18
C HIS A 77 -5.11 -4.04 1.68
N ALA A 78 -4.93 -4.86 0.66
CA ALA A 78 -5.95 -5.77 0.22
C ALA A 78 -5.54 -7.21 0.55
N GLN A 79 -6.54 -8.06 0.67
CA GLN A 79 -6.33 -9.46 1.00
C GLN A 79 -5.75 -10.19 -0.21
N ASP A 80 -4.74 -11.01 0.05
CA ASP A 80 -4.23 -11.96 -0.94
C ASP A 80 -5.27 -13.06 -1.21
N ASN A 81 -5.60 -13.22 -2.48
CA ASN A 81 -6.52 -14.25 -2.99
C ASN A 81 -5.80 -15.42 -3.67
N GLY A 82 -4.47 -15.35 -3.75
CA GLY A 82 -3.64 -16.29 -4.48
C GLY A 82 -3.38 -17.61 -3.75
N ALA A 83 -2.33 -18.28 -4.20
CA ALA A 83 -1.83 -19.56 -3.69
C ALA A 83 -0.43 -19.40 -3.09
N ALA A 84 0.11 -20.46 -2.49
CA ALA A 84 1.45 -20.42 -1.92
C ALA A 84 2.48 -19.92 -2.96
N ASN A 85 3.29 -18.94 -2.57
CA ASN A 85 4.29 -18.26 -3.41
C ASN A 85 3.73 -17.48 -4.61
N ILE A 86 2.42 -17.41 -4.79
CA ILE A 86 1.75 -16.65 -5.86
C ILE A 86 0.74 -15.73 -5.20
N TYR A 87 1.14 -14.48 -4.96
CA TYR A 87 0.33 -13.50 -4.26
C TYR A 87 -0.44 -12.64 -5.25
N THR A 88 -1.77 -12.64 -5.17
CA THR A 88 -2.64 -11.88 -6.08
C THR A 88 -3.61 -11.03 -5.29
N VAL A 89 -3.64 -9.73 -5.54
CA VAL A 89 -4.38 -8.78 -4.71
C VAL A 89 -5.14 -7.79 -5.58
N ALA A 90 -6.43 -7.59 -5.31
CA ALA A 90 -7.25 -6.61 -6.01
C ALA A 90 -7.42 -5.35 -5.14
N TYR A 91 -6.70 -4.28 -5.49
CA TYR A 91 -6.85 -2.98 -4.80
C TYR A 91 -8.03 -2.19 -5.38
N LEU A 92 -8.59 -1.32 -4.53
CA LEU A 92 -9.58 -0.33 -4.93
C LEU A 92 -9.03 1.06 -4.54
N PRO A 93 -8.97 2.03 -5.47
CA PRO A 93 -9.22 1.91 -6.90
C PRO A 93 -8.23 0.96 -7.60
N ALA A 94 -8.67 0.34 -8.70
CA ALA A 94 -7.85 -0.63 -9.42
C ALA A 94 -6.62 0.02 -10.07
N LEU A 95 -5.45 -0.60 -9.86
CA LEU A 95 -4.19 -0.15 -10.45
C LEU A 95 -4.10 -0.59 -11.93
N SER A 96 -3.96 0.37 -12.85
CA SER A 96 -3.81 0.09 -14.28
C SER A 96 -2.35 0.09 -14.76
N THR A 97 -1.44 0.74 -14.03
CA THR A 97 -0.02 0.84 -14.36
C THR A 97 0.84 0.82 -13.09
N LEU A 98 2.06 0.30 -13.20
CA LEU A 98 3.04 0.32 -12.11
C LEU A 98 3.96 1.54 -12.26
N VAL A 99 4.07 2.35 -11.21
CA VAL A 99 4.96 3.52 -11.16
C VAL A 99 6.16 3.20 -10.28
N ASP A 100 7.36 3.56 -10.72
CA ASP A 100 8.60 3.31 -9.96
C ASP A 100 8.53 3.93 -8.55
N GLY A 101 8.95 3.17 -7.54
CA GLY A 101 8.85 3.57 -6.14
C GLY A 101 7.48 3.40 -5.49
N MET A 102 6.48 2.87 -6.20
CA MET A 102 5.15 2.62 -5.65
C MET A 102 5.19 1.56 -4.55
N VAL A 103 4.71 1.91 -3.36
CA VAL A 103 4.61 1.00 -2.21
C VAL A 103 3.19 0.46 -2.11
N LEU A 104 3.04 -0.85 -2.08
CA LEU A 104 1.78 -1.55 -1.86
C LEU A 104 1.87 -2.42 -0.62
N ARG A 105 0.74 -2.62 0.05
CA ARG A 105 0.63 -3.46 1.23
C ARG A 105 -0.39 -4.54 0.97
N PHE A 106 -0.15 -5.75 1.46
CA PHE A 106 -1.16 -6.80 1.37
C PHE A 106 -1.08 -7.71 2.58
N LYS A 107 -2.22 -8.32 2.90
CA LYS A 107 -2.28 -9.36 3.92
C LYS A 107 -2.10 -10.71 3.25
N ALA A 108 -0.97 -11.37 3.50
CA ALA A 108 -0.64 -12.65 2.89
C ALA A 108 -1.58 -13.75 3.40
N LYS A 109 -2.16 -14.55 2.50
CA LYS A 109 -3.05 -15.67 2.87
C LYS A 109 -2.24 -16.88 3.32
N THR A 110 -1.14 -17.14 2.63
CA THR A 110 -0.25 -18.28 2.88
C THR A 110 1.18 -17.81 3.14
N ALA A 111 1.92 -18.54 3.95
CA ALA A 111 3.35 -18.31 4.09
C ALA A 111 4.09 -18.72 2.80
N ASN A 112 5.22 -18.07 2.50
CA ASN A 112 6.06 -18.50 1.39
C ASN A 112 6.96 -19.67 1.79
N THR A 113 7.26 -20.53 0.83
CA THR A 113 8.22 -21.64 0.97
C THR A 113 9.46 -21.42 0.09
N GLY A 114 9.58 -20.28 -0.58
CA GLY A 114 10.69 -19.92 -1.45
C GLY A 114 10.37 -18.73 -2.34
N ALA A 115 10.95 -18.74 -3.55
CA ALA A 115 10.77 -17.68 -4.54
C ALA A 115 9.27 -17.44 -4.80
N SER A 116 8.85 -16.19 -4.72
CA SER A 116 7.45 -15.79 -4.79
C SER A 116 7.20 -14.72 -5.84
N THR A 117 5.97 -14.63 -6.31
CA THR A 117 5.51 -13.60 -7.26
C THR A 117 4.36 -12.80 -6.68
N PHE A 118 4.20 -11.56 -7.14
CA PHE A 118 3.12 -10.67 -6.76
C PHE A 118 2.48 -10.03 -8.00
N SER A 119 1.14 -10.01 -8.01
CA SER A 119 0.30 -9.39 -9.04
C SER A 119 -0.80 -8.54 -8.39
N PRO A 120 -0.70 -7.21 -8.48
CA PRO A 120 -1.79 -6.31 -8.11
C PRO A 120 -2.78 -6.15 -9.28
N ASN A 121 -4.09 -6.22 -9.00
CA ASN A 121 -5.19 -5.94 -9.94
C ASN A 121 -5.08 -6.68 -11.29
N ASP A 122 -4.70 -7.96 -11.26
CA ASP A 122 -4.51 -8.81 -12.45
C ASP A 122 -3.45 -8.31 -13.45
N LEU A 123 -2.59 -7.37 -13.03
CA LEU A 123 -1.40 -7.01 -13.79
C LEU A 123 -0.44 -8.19 -13.88
N SER A 124 0.44 -8.20 -14.89
CA SER A 124 1.43 -9.27 -15.06
C SER A 124 2.18 -9.54 -13.76
N ALA A 125 2.18 -10.80 -13.32
CA ALA A 125 2.89 -11.21 -12.11
C ALA A 125 4.40 -10.94 -12.24
N LYS A 126 4.98 -10.35 -11.20
CA LYS A 126 6.41 -10.03 -11.13
C LYS A 126 7.03 -10.68 -9.89
N PRO A 127 8.32 -11.07 -9.95
CA PRO A 127 8.97 -11.72 -8.82
C PRO A 127 9.11 -10.75 -7.63
N ILE A 128 9.00 -11.30 -6.42
CA ILE A 128 9.32 -10.61 -5.18
C ILE A 128 10.73 -11.01 -4.76
N VAL A 129 11.54 -10.02 -4.41
CA VAL A 129 12.89 -10.19 -3.87
C VAL A 129 12.98 -9.59 -2.47
N GLY A 130 13.88 -10.11 -1.64
CA GLY A 130 14.18 -9.51 -0.34
C GLY A 130 15.02 -8.24 -0.48
N LEU A 131 15.33 -7.60 0.64
CA LEU A 131 16.17 -6.38 0.68
C LEU A 131 17.57 -6.57 0.08
N ALA A 132 18.08 -7.81 0.04
CA ALA A 132 19.34 -8.17 -0.62
C ALA A 132 19.20 -8.38 -2.15
N LEU A 133 18.05 -8.03 -2.73
CA LEU A 133 17.70 -8.22 -4.15
C LEU A 133 17.77 -9.67 -4.65
N SER A 134 17.75 -10.62 -3.70
CA SER A 134 17.74 -12.07 -3.95
C SER A 134 16.32 -12.62 -3.84
N ALA A 135 16.06 -13.77 -4.46
CA ALA A 135 14.77 -14.44 -4.34
C ALA A 135 14.43 -14.72 -2.88
N LEU A 136 13.14 -14.62 -2.53
CA LEU A 136 12.70 -14.85 -1.16
C LEU A 136 13.00 -16.28 -0.69
N GLN A 137 13.31 -16.41 0.59
CA GLN A 137 13.47 -17.69 1.28
C GLN A 137 12.21 -18.07 2.03
N ALA A 138 12.04 -19.36 2.34
CA ALA A 138 10.90 -19.81 3.12
C ALA A 138 10.78 -19.04 4.45
N GLY A 139 9.57 -18.59 4.78
CA GLY A 139 9.30 -17.89 6.04
C GLY A 139 9.48 -16.37 6.05
N GLU A 140 9.98 -15.76 4.97
CA GLU A 140 10.07 -14.29 4.87
C GLU A 140 8.69 -13.62 4.71
N ILE A 141 7.70 -14.33 4.16
CA ILE A 141 6.29 -13.98 4.16
C ILE A 141 5.54 -14.99 5.02
N VAL A 142 4.80 -14.50 6.00
CA VAL A 142 4.05 -15.33 6.95
C VAL A 142 2.56 -15.22 6.69
N ALA A 143 1.83 -16.32 6.87
CA ALA A 143 0.38 -16.35 6.75
C ALA A 143 -0.26 -15.34 7.72
N ASN A 144 -1.21 -14.56 7.21
CA ASN A 144 -1.86 -13.43 7.88
C ASN A 144 -0.95 -12.25 8.23
N GLY A 145 0.34 -12.31 7.85
CA GLY A 145 1.28 -11.20 8.00
C GLY A 145 0.93 -10.04 7.06
N MET A 146 1.10 -8.82 7.56
CA MET A 146 1.02 -7.62 6.73
C MET A 146 2.36 -7.43 6.02
N CYS A 147 2.38 -7.60 4.71
CA CYS A 147 3.59 -7.43 3.91
C CYS A 147 3.56 -6.08 3.17
N SER A 148 4.68 -5.35 3.21
CA SER A 148 4.90 -4.13 2.43
C SER A 148 5.90 -4.39 1.31
N VAL A 149 5.52 -4.10 0.06
CA VAL A 149 6.36 -4.26 -1.12
C VAL A 149 6.51 -2.95 -1.87
N VAL A 150 7.67 -2.70 -2.47
CA VAL A 150 7.91 -1.55 -3.35
C VAL A 150 8.22 -2.01 -4.77
N TRP A 151 7.62 -1.34 -5.75
CA TRP A 151 7.90 -1.57 -7.17
C TRP A 151 9.21 -0.90 -7.56
N SER A 152 10.09 -1.64 -8.24
CA SER A 152 11.24 -1.07 -8.94
C SER A 152 11.13 -1.36 -10.44
N ALA A 153 10.86 -0.32 -11.22
CA ALA A 153 10.82 -0.39 -12.69
C ALA A 153 12.21 -0.72 -13.27
N THR A 154 13.28 -0.29 -12.60
CA THR A 154 14.66 -0.59 -13.02
C THR A 154 14.99 -2.08 -12.91
N LEU A 155 14.49 -2.74 -11.87
CA LEU A 155 14.71 -4.18 -11.66
C LEU A 155 13.65 -5.05 -12.35
N ASP A 156 12.49 -4.47 -12.67
CA ASP A 156 11.26 -5.17 -13.07
C ASP A 156 10.80 -6.19 -12.01
N LYS A 157 10.95 -5.83 -10.72
CA LYS A 157 10.65 -6.68 -9.56
C LYS A 157 10.00 -5.90 -8.43
N TRP A 158 9.34 -6.64 -7.55
CA TRP A 158 8.90 -6.15 -6.24
C TRP A 158 9.97 -6.40 -5.19
N VAL A 159 10.28 -5.41 -4.36
CA VAL A 159 11.17 -5.57 -3.21
C VAL A 159 10.33 -5.64 -1.95
N LEU A 160 10.44 -6.72 -1.19
CA LEU A 160 9.82 -6.87 0.12
C LEU A 160 10.55 -6.00 1.13
N LEU A 161 9.86 -4.99 1.66
CA LEU A 161 10.38 -4.09 2.69
C LEU A 161 10.22 -4.69 4.09
N SER A 162 9.07 -5.30 4.32
CA SER A 162 8.74 -5.93 5.59
C SER A 162 7.60 -6.91 5.42
N CYS A 163 7.55 -7.94 6.27
CA CYS A 163 6.31 -8.66 6.55
C CYS A 163 6.19 -8.93 8.05
N THR A 164 5.05 -8.63 8.66
CA THR A 164 4.85 -8.85 10.09
C THR A 164 5.00 -10.34 10.43
N GLY A 165 5.91 -10.66 11.35
CA GLY A 165 6.21 -12.03 11.75
C GLY A 165 7.15 -12.79 10.79
N GLY A 166 7.54 -12.19 9.67
CA GLY A 166 8.50 -12.78 8.74
C GLY A 166 9.91 -12.87 9.32
N GLU A 167 10.62 -13.94 9.00
CA GLU A 167 12.00 -14.09 9.40
C GLU A 167 12.86 -13.02 8.71
N GLN A 168 13.52 -12.16 9.49
CA GLN A 168 14.59 -11.33 8.98
C GLN A 168 15.85 -12.17 8.95
N ARG A 169 16.60 -12.12 7.84
CA ARG A 169 17.87 -12.83 7.62
C ARG A 169 18.64 -12.97 8.95
N PRO A 170 18.98 -14.20 9.40
CA PRO A 170 19.74 -14.37 10.62
C PRO A 170 21.03 -13.57 10.49
N LEU A 171 21.33 -12.72 11.47
CA LEU A 171 22.70 -12.28 11.68
C LEU A 171 23.57 -13.55 11.71
N PRO A 172 24.78 -13.52 11.14
CA PRO A 172 25.69 -14.64 11.36
C PRO A 172 25.72 -14.88 12.87
N PRO A 173 25.55 -16.13 13.35
CA PRO A 173 25.64 -16.39 14.77
C PRO A 173 26.93 -15.75 15.25
N VAL A 174 26.86 -14.94 16.32
CA VAL A 174 28.06 -14.63 17.09
C VAL A 174 28.58 -16.00 17.46
N SER A 175 29.63 -16.45 16.76
CA SER A 175 30.31 -17.68 17.12
C SER A 175 30.81 -17.40 18.52
N VAL A 176 30.11 -17.90 19.53
CA VAL A 176 30.68 -18.09 20.84
C VAL A 176 31.93 -18.92 20.53
N LEU A 177 33.10 -18.30 20.67
CA LEU A 177 34.36 -19.03 20.57
C LEU A 177 34.17 -20.26 21.48
N PRO A 178 34.41 -21.49 21.00
CA PRO A 178 34.12 -22.66 21.82
C PRO A 178 34.91 -22.52 23.13
N ASP A 179 34.20 -22.59 24.27
CA ASP A 179 34.74 -22.49 25.65
C ASP A 179 35.73 -23.61 26.02
N SER A 180 36.21 -24.36 25.04
CA SER A 180 37.19 -25.42 25.23
C SER A 180 38.18 -25.45 24.07
N VAL A 181 39.04 -24.44 23.99
CA VAL A 181 40.36 -24.64 23.37
C VAL A 181 41.16 -25.49 24.36
N PRO A 182 41.57 -26.73 24.01
CA PRO A 182 42.43 -27.52 24.89
C PRO A 182 43.74 -26.76 25.09
N GLN A 183 44.01 -26.32 26.32
CA GLN A 183 45.28 -25.67 26.65
C GLN A 183 46.41 -26.72 26.50
N PRO A 184 47.44 -26.49 25.67
CA PRO A 184 48.58 -27.38 25.62
C PRO A 184 49.33 -27.35 26.97
N SER A 185 49.92 -28.48 27.34
CA SER A 185 50.52 -28.80 28.64
C SER A 185 51.71 -27.93 29.07
N ASN A 186 52.02 -26.86 28.33
CA ASN A 186 53.14 -25.95 28.52
C ASN A 186 52.74 -24.49 28.81
N TRP A 187 51.47 -24.22 29.10
CA TRP A 187 50.96 -22.86 29.34
C TRP A 187 51.68 -22.12 30.49
N GLN A 188 52.12 -22.85 31.53
CA GLN A 188 52.84 -22.25 32.67
C GLN A 188 54.24 -21.72 32.29
N VAL A 189 54.89 -22.34 31.31
CA VAL A 189 56.22 -21.92 30.82
C VAL A 189 56.12 -20.63 29.99
N TYR A 190 54.97 -20.40 29.34
CA TYR A 190 54.73 -19.22 28.51
C TYR A 190 54.44 -17.96 29.34
N LEU A 191 53.74 -18.09 30.48
CA LEU A 191 53.52 -16.97 31.40
C LEU A 191 54.80 -16.47 32.07
N GLN A 192 55.69 -17.37 32.50
CA GLN A 192 56.96 -16.98 33.15
C GLN A 192 57.91 -16.25 32.21
N ARG A 193 57.72 -16.38 30.88
CA ARG A 193 58.53 -15.65 29.87
C ARG A 193 57.96 -14.29 29.50
N LEU A 194 56.68 -14.02 29.75
CA LEU A 194 56.01 -12.79 29.31
C LEU A 194 55.92 -11.71 30.39
N CYS A 195 56.06 -12.04 31.68
CA CYS A 195 55.99 -11.06 32.78
C CYS A 195 56.97 -11.39 33.92
N PRO A 196 58.20 -10.83 33.96
CA PRO A 196 59.16 -11.12 35.02
C PRO A 196 58.91 -10.40 36.36
N THR A 197 57.91 -9.50 36.44
CA THR A 197 57.83 -8.49 37.53
C THR A 197 56.68 -8.66 38.52
N LEU A 198 56.01 -9.82 38.57
CA LEU A 198 55.03 -10.11 39.64
C LEU A 198 55.60 -11.12 40.66
N GLN A 199 56.72 -10.75 41.29
CA GLN A 199 57.11 -11.27 42.60
C GLN A 199 57.50 -10.10 43.50
N GLY A 200 56.54 -9.69 44.33
CA GLY A 200 56.63 -8.77 45.44
C GLY A 200 55.35 -8.92 46.26
#